data_AF-A0A3A1NAC6-F1
#
_entry.id   AF-A0A3A1NAC6-F1
#
_cell.length_a   1.000
_cell.length_b   1.000
_cell.length_c   1.000
_cell.angle_alpha   90.00
_cell.angle_beta   90.00
_cell.angle_gamma   90.00
#
_symmetry.space_group_name_H-M   'P 1'
#
loop_
_entity.id
_entity.type
_entity.pdbx_description
1 polymer ?
#
loop_
_entity_poly.entity_id
_entity_poly.type
_entity_poly.pdbx_seq_one_letter_code
_entity_poly.pdbx_strand_id
1 'polypeptide(L)'
;MDLELIWNNLGGKGTSDHERRISLEYAVRLQVVKILIKEAEHLMDYLSLVVIEINSSNGYVSVHEETPEPLFSKIANNLEQPKAKKFPKCLHLCLKP
;
A
#
# COMPACT_ATOMS: atom_id res chain seq x y z
N MET A 1 20.17 -1.09 -7.04
CA MET A 1 19.79 -1.83 -5.81
C MET A 1 18.27 -1.83 -5.75
N ASP A 2 17.63 -3.00 -5.79
CA ASP A 2 16.17 -3.09 -5.73
C ASP A 2 15.72 -3.19 -4.27
N LEU A 3 15.21 -2.09 -3.69
CA LEU A 3 14.62 -2.08 -2.35
C LEU A 3 13.25 -2.78 -2.39
N GLU A 4 13.16 -4.04 -1.95
CA GLU A 4 11.89 -4.77 -1.88
C GLU A 4 11.09 -4.37 -0.63
N LEU A 5 9.81 -3.99 -0.81
CA LEU A 5 8.94 -3.61 0.31
C LEU A 5 8.11 -4.80 0.75
N ILE A 6 8.48 -5.39 1.89
CA ILE A 6 7.85 -6.61 2.40
C ILE A 6 6.74 -6.26 3.40
N TRP A 7 5.49 -6.43 2.98
CA TRP A 7 4.28 -6.21 3.78
C TRP A 7 4.05 -7.30 4.85
N ASN A 8 4.83 -7.31 5.92
CA ASN A 8 4.79 -8.41 6.92
C ASN A 8 3.80 -8.22 8.08
N ASN A 9 3.21 -7.03 8.29
CA ASN A 9 2.49 -6.73 9.53
C ASN A 9 1.23 -5.88 9.35
N LEU A 10 0.21 -6.43 8.69
CA LEU A 10 -1.17 -5.97 8.87
C LEU A 10 -1.90 -6.75 9.96
N GLY A 11 -1.23 -7.51 10.85
CA GLY A 11 -1.91 -8.61 11.55
C GLY A 11 -1.20 -9.32 12.70
N GLY A 12 -0.33 -8.65 13.47
CA GLY A 12 0.31 -9.24 14.66
C GLY A 12 -0.59 -9.16 15.90
N LYS A 13 -0.65 -10.22 16.70
CA LYS A 13 -1.40 -10.24 17.97
C LYS A 13 -0.67 -9.33 18.98
N GLY A 14 -1.20 -8.13 19.23
CA GLY A 14 -0.69 -7.21 20.25
C GLY A 14 -0.21 -5.84 19.77
N THR A 15 -0.14 -5.58 18.46
CA THR A 15 0.14 -4.23 17.95
C THR A 15 -1.11 -3.37 17.95
N SER A 16 -0.98 -2.14 18.44
CA SER A 16 -2.09 -1.20 18.45
C SER A 16 -2.52 -0.86 17.01
N ASP A 17 -3.80 -0.54 16.82
CA ASP A 17 -4.32 -0.13 15.51
C ASP A 17 -3.55 1.09 14.96
N HIS A 18 -3.10 1.96 15.86
CA HIS A 18 -2.32 3.14 15.54
C HIS A 18 -0.94 2.82 14.95
N GLU A 19 -0.18 1.90 15.55
CA GLU A 19 1.14 1.48 15.04
C GLU A 19 1.04 0.86 13.64
N ARG A 20 -0.03 0.10 13.40
CA ARG A 20 -0.30 -0.51 12.08
C ARG A 20 -0.59 0.54 11.04
N ARG A 21 -1.38 1.56 11.39
CA ARG A 21 -1.70 2.68 10.52
C ARG A 21 -0.45 3.50 10.16
N ILE A 22 0.37 3.84 11.15
CA ILE A 22 1.66 4.52 10.93
C ILE A 22 2.58 3.69 10.01
N SER A 23 2.68 2.39 10.26
CA SER A 23 3.53 1.50 9.46
C SER A 23 3.05 1.42 8.01
N LEU A 24 1.74 1.39 7.80
CA LEU A 24 1.13 1.38 6.47
C LEU A 24 1.37 2.70 5.74
N GLU A 25 1.12 3.84 6.39
CA GLU A 25 1.40 5.16 5.84
C GLU A 25 2.88 5.34 5.46
N TYR A 26 3.79 4.89 6.31
CA TYR A 26 5.23 4.95 6.06
C TYR A 26 5.64 4.08 4.86
N ALA A 27 5.13 2.84 4.79
CA ALA A 27 5.40 1.92 3.70
C ALA A 27 4.91 2.46 2.34
N VAL A 28 3.70 3.01 2.32
CA VAL A 28 3.13 3.64 1.12
C VAL A 28 3.98 4.82 0.65
N ARG A 29 4.39 5.70 1.58
CA ARG A 29 5.26 6.84 1.25
C ARG A 29 6.59 6.40 0.65
N LEU A 30 7.24 5.40 1.24
CA LEU A 30 8.48 4.82 0.72
C LEU A 30 8.30 4.30 -0.72
N GLN A 31 7.20 3.61 -0.98
CA GLN A 31 6.90 3.07 -2.30
C GLN A 31 6.69 4.16 -3.34
N VAL A 32 5.91 5.19 -3.02
CA VAL A 32 5.69 6.35 -3.93
C VAL A 32 7.02 7.02 -4.28
N VAL A 33 7.85 7.29 -3.28
CA VAL A 33 9.18 7.89 -3.48
C VAL A 33 10.04 7.00 -4.39
N LYS A 34 10.04 5.69 -4.16
CA LYS A 34 10.79 4.73 -4.98
C LYS A 34 10.30 4.73 -6.43
N ILE A 35 8.98 4.76 -6.66
CA ILE A 35 8.39 4.82 -8.00
C ILE A 35 8.85 6.09 -8.71
N LEU A 36 8.79 7.24 -8.05
CA LEU A 36 9.21 8.50 -8.67
C LEU A 36 10.70 8.51 -8.98
N ILE A 37 11.57 8.10 -8.06
CA ILE A 37 13.02 8.00 -8.33
C ILE A 37 13.29 7.11 -9.56
N LYS A 38 12.54 6.01 -9.73
CA LYS A 38 12.77 5.07 -10.82
C LYS A 38 12.17 5.52 -12.16
N GLU A 39 10.95 6.04 -12.15
CA GLU A 39 10.13 6.23 -13.36
C GLU A 39 10.02 7.69 -13.80
N ALA A 40 10.24 8.63 -12.89
CA ALA A 40 10.05 10.06 -13.12
C ALA A 40 10.79 10.93 -12.09
N GLU A 41 12.11 10.74 -11.94
CA GLU A 41 12.91 11.41 -10.89
C GLU A 41 12.77 12.93 -10.93
N HIS A 42 12.67 13.50 -12.14
CA HIS A 42 12.45 14.92 -12.40
C HIS A 42 11.12 15.46 -11.84
N LEU A 43 10.20 14.60 -11.39
CA LEU A 43 8.94 14.99 -10.77
C LEU A 43 8.98 14.96 -9.23
N MET A 44 10.13 14.61 -8.64
CA MET A 44 10.29 14.52 -7.18
C MET A 44 9.95 15.84 -6.45
N ASP A 45 10.22 16.99 -7.08
CA ASP A 45 9.89 18.32 -6.53
C ASP A 45 8.37 18.53 -6.35
N TYR A 46 7.55 17.73 -7.04
CA TYR A 46 6.09 17.79 -6.98
C TYR A 46 5.49 16.69 -6.09
N LEU A 47 6.30 15.98 -5.30
CA LEU A 47 5.81 14.91 -4.41
C LEU A 47 4.68 15.38 -3.48
N SER A 48 4.68 16.66 -3.07
CA SER A 48 3.62 17.23 -2.24
C SER A 48 2.24 17.27 -2.91
N LEU A 49 2.16 17.09 -4.23
CA LEU A 49 0.91 17.03 -4.99
C LEU A 49 0.33 15.60 -5.05
N VAL A 50 1.06 14.60 -4.54
CA VAL A 50 0.59 13.21 -4.55
C VAL A 50 -0.34 12.97 -3.37
N VAL A 51 -1.56 12.57 -3.69
CA VAL A 51 -2.57 12.14 -2.70
C VAL A 51 -2.79 10.64 -2.87
N ILE A 52 -2.58 9.89 -1.79
CA ILE A 52 -2.82 8.44 -1.74
C ILE A 52 -4.00 8.15 -0.84
N GLU A 53 -4.93 7.35 -1.35
CA GLU A 53 -6.01 6.77 -0.57
C GLU A 53 -5.61 5.41 -0.04
N ILE A 54 -5.97 5.16 1.22
CA ILE A 54 -5.77 3.88 1.88
C ILE A 54 -7.15 3.43 2.38
N ASN A 55 -7.66 2.35 1.79
CA ASN A 55 -8.92 1.77 2.21
C ASN A 55 -8.74 1.07 3.55
N SER A 56 -9.33 1.63 4.61
CA SER A 56 -9.20 1.12 5.98
C SER A 56 -9.82 -0.27 6.19
N SER A 57 -10.73 -0.71 5.33
CA SER A 57 -11.42 -2.00 5.47
C SER A 57 -10.59 -3.19 5.00
N ASN A 58 -9.73 -3.00 3.98
CA ASN A 58 -8.97 -4.08 3.35
C ASN A 58 -7.47 -3.77 3.18
N GLY A 59 -7.04 -2.55 3.53
CA GLY A 59 -5.67 -2.07 3.38
C GLY A 59 -5.26 -1.78 1.94
N TYR A 60 -6.19 -1.79 0.98
CA TYR A 60 -5.90 -1.51 -0.42
C TYR A 60 -5.49 -0.04 -0.60
N VAL A 61 -4.56 0.22 -1.51
CA VAL A 61 -3.98 1.56 -1.72
C VAL A 61 -4.20 2.02 -3.16
N SER A 62 -4.58 3.28 -3.35
CA SER A 62 -4.84 3.87 -4.66
C SER A 62 -4.37 5.32 -4.72
N VAL A 63 -4.06 5.80 -5.92
CA VAL A 63 -3.77 7.23 -6.12
C VAL A 63 -5.10 7.97 -6.26
N HIS A 64 -5.30 9.05 -5.51
CA HIS A 64 -6.50 9.87 -5.61
C HIS A 64 -6.50 10.66 -6.92
N GLU A 65 -7.68 10.90 -7.48
CA GLU A 65 -7.89 11.69 -8.71
C GLU A 65 -7.44 13.16 -8.63
N GLU A 66 -7.13 13.64 -7.42
CA GLU A 66 -6.58 15.00 -7.19
C GLU A 66 -5.09 15.06 -7.52
N THR A 67 -4.41 13.92 -7.56
CA THR A 67 -3.02 13.85 -7.99
C THR A 67 -2.97 14.22 -9.47
N PRO A 68 -2.22 15.27 -9.87
CA PRO A 68 -2.19 15.70 -11.26
C PRO A 68 -1.41 14.72 -12.13
N GLU A 69 -1.70 14.71 -13.43
CA GLU A 69 -0.82 14.05 -14.40
C GLU A 69 0.50 14.85 -14.57
N PRO A 70 1.63 14.18 -14.84
CA PRO A 70 1.79 12.73 -15.05
C PRO A 70 2.01 11.90 -13.77
N LEU A 71 1.98 12.51 -12.57
CA LEU A 71 2.22 11.80 -11.31
C LEU A 71 1.20 10.68 -11.09
N PHE A 72 -0.07 10.95 -11.38
CA PHE A 72 -1.15 9.98 -11.25
C PHE A 72 -0.83 8.69 -12.00
N SER A 73 -0.68 8.77 -13.31
CA SER A 73 -0.46 7.59 -14.15
C SER A 73 0.86 6.89 -13.83
N LYS A 74 1.94 7.63 -13.54
CA LYS A 74 3.24 7.04 -13.17
C LYS A 74 3.16 6.22 -11.90
N ILE A 75 2.49 6.74 -10.88
CA ILE A 75 2.37 6.06 -9.59
C ILE A 75 1.37 4.92 -9.68
N ALA A 76 0.17 5.17 -10.21
CA ALA A 76 -0.91 4.18 -10.26
C ALA A 76 -0.51 2.90 -11.01
N ASN A 77 0.25 3.03 -12.11
CA ASN A 77 0.71 1.88 -12.90
C ASN A 77 1.78 1.02 -12.21
N ASN A 78 2.45 1.56 -11.19
CA ASN A 78 3.58 0.90 -10.50
C ASN A 78 3.29 0.64 -9.01
N LEU A 79 2.11 1.02 -8.52
CA LEU A 79 1.72 0.86 -7.12
C LEU A 79 1.35 -0.61 -6.85
N GLU A 80 2.12 -1.26 -5.99
CA GLU A 80 1.84 -2.62 -5.54
C GLU A 80 0.90 -2.61 -4.34
N GLN A 81 0.07 -3.65 -4.26
CA GLN A 81 -0.93 -3.79 -3.20
C GLN A 81 -0.39 -4.60 -2.02
N PRO A 82 -0.79 -4.28 -0.78
CA PRO A 82 -0.45 -5.11 0.36
C PRO A 82 -0.97 -6.54 0.15
N LYS A 83 -0.13 -7.54 0.39
CA LYS A 83 -0.52 -8.95 0.30
C LYS A 83 -1.58 -9.20 1.37
N ALA A 84 -2.86 -9.24 0.97
CA ALA A 84 -3.92 -9.71 1.84
C ALA A 84 -3.52 -11.10 2.35
N LYS A 85 -3.54 -11.33 3.67
CA LYS A 85 -3.50 -12.70 4.19
C LYS A 85 -4.62 -13.44 3.46
N LYS A 86 -4.28 -14.42 2.63
CA LYS A 86 -5.25 -15.39 2.13
C LYS A 86 -5.86 -16.00 3.38
N PHE A 87 -7.04 -15.54 3.79
CA PHE A 87 -7.82 -16.29 4.76
C PHE A 87 -7.99 -17.67 4.12
N PRO A 88 -7.52 -18.76 4.75
CA PRO A 88 -7.86 -20.07 4.24
C PRO A 88 -9.38 -20.08 4.18
N LYS A 89 -9.96 -20.35 3.00
CA LYS A 89 -11.38 -20.68 2.88
C LYS A 89 -11.66 -21.64 4.02
N CYS A 90 -12.57 -21.29 4.93
CA CYS A 90 -13.01 -22.16 6.00
C CYS A 90 -13.08 -23.58 5.44
N LEU A 91 -12.21 -24.45 5.95
CA LEU A 91 -12.45 -25.88 5.90
C LEU A 91 -13.81 -26.04 6.58
N HIS A 92 -14.86 -26.18 5.77
CA HIS A 92 -16.15 -26.65 6.22
C HIS A 92 -15.94 -28.13 6.59
N LEU A 93 -15.28 -28.35 7.73
CA LEU A 93 -15.19 -29.64 8.38
C LEU A 93 -16.55 -29.88 9.02
N CYS A 94 -17.29 -30.78 8.38
CA CYS A 94 -18.33 -31.65 8.92
C CYS A 94 -18.73 -31.40 10.38
N LEU A 95 -19.97 -30.95 10.58
CA LEU A 95 -20.81 -31.44 11.66
C LEU A 95 -22.20 -31.74 11.09
N LYS A 96 -22.38 -32.99 10.66
CA LYS A 96 -23.71 -33.62 10.59
C LYS A 96 -24.18 -33.85 12.03
N PRO A 97 -25.42 -33.52 12.40
CA PRO A 97 -26.18 -34.39 13.30
C PRO A 97 -26.65 -35.66 12.56
#